data_AF-A0A9E4BHY7-F1
#
_entry.id   AF-A0A9E4BHY7-F1
#
_cell.length_a   1.000
_cell.length_b   1.000
_cell.length_c   1.000
_cell.angle_alpha   90.00
_cell.angle_beta   90.00
_cell.angle_gamma   90.00
#
_symmetry.space_group_name_H-M   'P 1'
#
loop_
_entity.id
_entity.type
_entity.pdbx_description
1 polymer ?
#
loop_
_entity_poly.entity_id
_entity_poly.type
_entity_poly.pdbx_seq_one_letter_code
_entity_poly.pdbx_strand_id
1 'polypeptide(L)'
;MNIPPSEHFTPVSLAENYNVDRVQLDGFGGEDLGAMYGRQSILGMPFELGASGKPNGILLDNDAVRVDMGGVKASYVVFLHGVENRVSHYQEGLADFAMDGNELGDHVSDYVLEYADGEAEATRILRRFAIQQSRIGWGASA
;
A
#
# COMPACT_ATOMS: atom_id res chain seq x y z
N MET A 1 -19.68 -1.21 -0.29
CA MET A 1 -20.19 -2.28 0.60
C MET A 1 -19.52 -2.10 1.95
N ASN A 2 -20.26 -2.01 3.05
CA ASN A 2 -19.67 -1.82 4.39
C ASN A 2 -19.45 -3.20 5.03
N ILE A 3 -18.22 -3.70 5.00
CA ILE A 3 -17.85 -5.02 5.53
C ILE A 3 -17.28 -4.80 6.94
N PRO A 4 -17.83 -5.44 7.99
CA PRO A 4 -17.34 -5.27 9.35
C PRO A 4 -15.90 -5.79 9.49
N PRO A 5 -15.08 -5.23 10.39
CA PRO A 5 -13.73 -5.70 10.61
C PRO A 5 -13.75 -7.11 11.22
N SER A 6 -12.93 -8.01 10.68
CA SER A 6 -12.73 -9.36 11.20
C SER A 6 -11.94 -9.33 12.51
N GLU A 7 -12.35 -10.15 13.47
CA GLU A 7 -11.65 -10.35 14.75
C GLU A 7 -10.32 -11.12 14.62
N HIS A 8 -10.05 -11.73 13.47
CA HIS A 8 -8.82 -12.48 13.22
C HIS A 8 -7.62 -11.59 12.89
N PHE A 9 -7.84 -10.29 12.68
CA PHE A 9 -6.79 -9.32 12.42
C PHE A 9 -6.67 -8.33 13.58
N THR A 10 -5.45 -8.16 14.07
CA THR A 10 -5.11 -7.11 15.04
C THR A 10 -4.39 -5.99 14.30
N PRO A 11 -4.94 -4.76 14.27
CA PRO A 11 -4.26 -3.66 13.59
C PRO A 11 -3.01 -3.24 14.38
N VAL A 12 -1.93 -2.98 13.65
CA VAL A 12 -0.69 -2.42 14.19
C VAL A 12 -0.64 -0.94 13.81
N SER A 13 -0.42 -0.07 14.79
CA SER A 13 -0.24 1.36 14.55
C SER A 13 1.14 1.61 13.95
N LEU A 14 1.18 2.37 12.85
CA LEU A 14 2.42 2.81 12.20
C LEU A 14 2.72 4.29 12.47
N ALA A 15 2.03 4.89 13.44
CA ALA A 15 2.05 6.34 13.67
C ALA A 15 3.46 6.91 13.93
N GLU A 16 4.32 6.14 14.60
CA GLU A 16 5.70 6.54 14.89
C GLU A 16 6.61 6.51 13.66
N ASN A 17 6.18 5.83 12.60
CA ASN A 17 6.93 5.68 11.35
C ASN A 17 6.45 6.62 10.24
N TYR A 18 5.34 7.34 10.42
CA TYR A 18 4.83 8.23 9.39
C TYR A 18 5.79 9.40 9.13
N ASN A 19 6.17 9.56 7.87
CA ASN A 19 7.13 10.57 7.41
C ASN A 19 6.57 11.52 6.35
N VAL A 20 5.34 11.29 5.87
CA VAL A 20 4.70 12.11 4.83
C VAL A 20 3.21 12.29 5.07
N ASP A 21 2.66 13.44 4.68
CA ASP A 21 1.22 13.62 4.49
C ASP A 21 0.85 13.14 3.08
N ARG A 22 0.15 12.01 2.99
CA ARG A 22 -0.04 11.30 1.71
C ARG A 22 -0.84 12.11 0.68
N VAL A 23 -1.61 13.11 1.08
CA VAL A 23 -2.33 13.99 0.13
C VAL A 23 -1.42 14.98 -0.58
N GLN A 24 -0.18 15.15 -0.11
CA GLN A 24 0.85 15.95 -0.76
C GLN A 24 1.66 15.15 -1.79
N LEU A 25 1.42 13.84 -1.90
CA LEU A 25 2.13 12.98 -2.84
C LEU A 25 1.49 13.06 -4.23
N ASP A 26 2.27 13.52 -5.21
CA ASP A 26 1.87 13.48 -6.61
C ASP A 26 1.76 12.04 -7.13
N GLY A 27 0.80 11.78 -8.00
CA GLY A 27 0.58 10.45 -8.58
C GLY A 27 -0.11 9.44 -7.66
N PHE A 28 -0.31 9.77 -6.38
CA PHE A 28 -1.07 8.96 -5.42
C PHE A 28 -2.49 9.52 -5.27
N GLY A 29 -3.47 8.89 -5.91
CA GLY A 29 -4.85 9.36 -5.80
C GLY A 29 -5.84 8.59 -6.65
N GLY A 30 -6.51 7.60 -6.07
CA GLY A 30 -7.92 7.37 -6.35
C GLY A 30 -8.73 8.20 -5.36
N GLU A 31 -9.87 8.75 -5.76
CA GLU A 31 -10.70 9.63 -4.91
C GLU A 31 -11.01 9.00 -3.53
N ASP A 32 -11.05 7.67 -3.44
CA ASP A 32 -11.43 6.95 -2.23
C ASP A 32 -10.34 6.88 -1.14
N LEU A 33 -9.07 6.61 -1.47
CA LEU A 33 -8.01 6.43 -0.46
C LEU A 33 -7.54 7.77 0.14
N GLY A 34 -7.61 8.86 -0.62
CA GLY A 34 -7.28 10.20 -0.15
C GLY A 34 -8.20 10.70 0.98
N ALA A 35 -9.43 10.18 1.04
CA ALA A 35 -10.44 10.58 2.01
C ALA A 35 -10.46 9.70 3.30
N MET A 36 -9.72 8.59 3.33
CA MET A 36 -9.76 7.62 4.43
C MET A 36 -8.76 7.97 5.55
N TYR A 37 -9.23 8.28 6.76
CA TYR A 37 -8.36 8.59 7.92
C TYR A 37 -8.81 7.82 9.16
N GLY A 38 -7.91 7.70 10.14
CA GLY A 38 -8.20 6.98 11.39
C GLY A 38 -8.47 5.49 11.16
N ARG A 39 -9.26 4.89 12.04
CA ARG A 39 -9.59 3.47 11.96
C ARG A 39 -10.51 3.19 10.77
N GLN A 40 -10.06 2.33 9.86
CA GLN A 40 -10.79 1.93 8.65
C GLN A 40 -10.91 0.41 8.54
N SER A 41 -11.96 -0.05 7.87
CA SER A 41 -12.12 -1.46 7.47
C SER A 41 -12.07 -1.54 5.95
N ILE A 42 -11.04 -2.18 5.40
CA ILE A 42 -10.86 -2.36 3.96
C ILE A 42 -10.98 -3.85 3.69
N LEU A 43 -12.00 -4.25 2.93
CA LEU A 43 -12.32 -5.66 2.64
C LEU A 43 -12.48 -6.53 3.92
N GLY A 44 -12.93 -5.92 5.03
CA GLY A 44 -13.06 -6.60 6.32
C GLY A 44 -11.77 -6.68 7.15
N MET A 45 -10.67 -6.11 6.68
CA MET A 45 -9.41 -6.01 7.43
C MET A 45 -9.29 -4.63 8.10
N PRO A 46 -9.03 -4.57 9.42
CA PRO A 46 -8.87 -3.32 10.15
C PRO A 46 -7.49 -2.69 9.92
N PHE A 47 -7.46 -1.39 9.67
CA PHE A 47 -6.24 -0.57 9.56
C PHE A 47 -6.37 0.71 10.39
N GLU A 48 -5.27 1.14 11.01
CA GLU A 48 -5.18 2.43 11.71
C GLU A 48 -4.46 3.45 10.83
N LEU A 49 -5.22 4.20 10.04
CA LEU A 49 -4.68 5.25 9.17
C LEU A 49 -4.41 6.51 10.00
N GLY A 50 -3.38 7.28 9.61
CA GLY A 50 -3.07 8.54 10.28
C GLY A 50 -4.18 9.60 10.12
N ALA A 51 -4.03 10.73 10.82
CA ALA A 51 -4.96 11.86 10.75
C ALA A 51 -4.69 12.77 9.55
N SER A 52 -5.69 13.53 9.12
CA SER A 52 -5.52 14.55 8.07
C SER A 52 -4.68 15.74 8.56
N GLY A 53 -3.91 16.35 7.65
CA GLY A 53 -3.09 17.53 7.93
C GLY A 53 -1.85 17.26 8.78
N LYS A 54 -1.44 16.00 8.89
CA LYS A 54 -0.23 15.52 9.58
C LYS A 54 0.39 14.38 8.77
N PRO A 55 1.66 14.03 9.01
CA PRO A 55 2.20 12.78 8.51
C PRO A 55 1.29 11.60 8.85
N ASN A 56 0.88 10.88 7.82
CA ASN A 56 -0.16 9.85 7.89
C ASN A 56 0.09 8.69 6.90
N GLY A 57 1.29 8.64 6.32
CA GLY A 57 1.79 7.57 5.49
C GLY A 57 3.29 7.41 5.67
N ILE A 58 3.79 6.26 5.20
CA ILE A 58 5.22 5.97 5.10
C ILE A 58 5.58 6.04 3.62
N LEU A 59 6.33 7.06 3.24
CA LEU A 59 7.01 7.10 1.95
C LEU A 59 8.26 6.24 2.04
N LEU A 60 8.39 5.31 1.09
CA LEU A 60 9.59 4.49 0.92
C LEU A 60 10.45 5.12 -0.19
N ASP A 61 11.48 5.87 0.19
CA ASP A 61 12.36 6.63 -0.71
C ASP A 61 13.85 6.29 -0.49
N ASN A 62 14.17 5.00 -0.60
CA ASN A 62 15.48 4.34 -0.50
C ASN A 62 15.95 3.98 0.92
N ASP A 63 15.49 4.70 1.95
CA ASP A 63 15.82 4.33 3.33
C ASP A 63 14.86 3.27 3.87
N ALA A 64 15.43 2.26 4.52
CA ALA A 64 14.66 1.19 5.14
C ALA A 64 13.90 1.71 6.36
N VAL A 65 12.59 1.50 6.39
CA VAL A 65 11.76 1.80 7.56
C VAL A 65 11.59 0.55 8.42
N ARG A 66 11.98 0.64 9.69
CA ARG A 66 11.80 -0.44 10.67
C ARG A 66 10.58 -0.19 11.52
N VAL A 67 9.71 -1.20 11.59
CA VAL A 67 8.51 -1.21 12.44
C VAL A 67 8.71 -2.29 13.48
N ASP A 68 8.73 -1.89 14.76
CA ASP A 68 8.71 -2.85 15.85
C ASP A 68 7.28 -3.40 16.01
N MET A 69 7.13 -4.71 15.88
CA MET A 69 5.85 -5.40 16.04
C MET A 69 5.61 -5.93 17.46
N GLY A 70 6.48 -5.60 18.42
CA GLY A 70 6.31 -5.94 19.84
C GLY A 70 6.33 -7.45 20.11
N GLY A 71 7.01 -8.24 19.26
CA GLY A 71 7.11 -9.69 19.42
C GLY A 71 5.81 -10.47 19.18
N VAL A 72 4.84 -9.90 18.45
CA VAL A 72 3.60 -10.59 18.06
C VAL A 72 3.87 -11.86 17.24
N LYS A 73 3.02 -12.86 17.44
CA LYS A 73 2.96 -14.08 16.62
C LYS A 73 1.78 -13.99 15.68
N ALA A 74 2.02 -14.12 14.39
CA ALA A 74 0.99 -14.12 13.37
C ALA A 74 1.36 -15.09 12.25
N SER A 75 0.36 -15.68 11.60
CA SER A 75 0.58 -16.47 10.38
C SER A 75 0.76 -15.60 9.14
N TYR A 76 0.27 -14.35 9.19
CA TYR A 76 0.32 -13.39 8.09
C TYR A 76 0.51 -11.98 8.64
N VAL A 77 1.28 -11.18 7.91
CA VAL A 77 1.35 -9.73 8.10
C VAL A 77 0.80 -9.09 6.84
N VAL A 78 -0.18 -8.19 7.01
CA VAL A 78 -0.87 -7.55 5.88
C VAL A 78 -0.61 -6.05 5.93
N PHE A 79 -0.08 -5.52 4.84
CA PHE A 79 0.18 -4.09 4.68
C PHE A 79 -0.81 -3.45 3.70
N LEU A 80 -1.30 -2.26 4.06
CA LEU A 80 -1.94 -1.38 3.09
C LEU A 80 -0.84 -0.60 2.36
N HIS A 81 -0.56 -0.99 1.11
CA HIS A 81 0.53 -0.43 0.32
C HIS A 81 -0.02 0.19 -0.96
N GLY A 82 0.12 1.51 -1.10
CA GLY A 82 -0.17 2.24 -2.33
C GLY A 82 1.11 2.47 -3.15
N VAL A 83 0.99 2.49 -4.47
CA VAL A 83 2.08 2.85 -5.38
C VAL A 83 1.64 3.99 -6.27
N GLU A 84 2.59 4.81 -6.70
CA GLU A 84 2.33 5.86 -7.67
C GLU A 84 1.67 5.29 -8.93
N ASN A 85 0.71 6.04 -9.46
CA ASN A 85 0.21 5.83 -10.79
C ASN A 85 1.29 6.25 -11.79
N ARG A 86 1.69 5.33 -12.65
CA ARG A 86 2.54 5.65 -13.80
C ARG A 86 1.67 5.90 -15.00
N VAL A 87 1.86 7.05 -15.64
CA VAL A 87 1.25 7.36 -16.93
C VAL A 87 1.94 6.47 -17.96
N SER A 88 1.22 5.47 -18.46
CA SER A 88 1.65 4.66 -19.61
C SER A 88 1.84 5.57 -20.83
N HIS A 89 2.82 5.25 -21.68
CA HIS A 89 3.25 6.04 -22.84
C HIS A 89 2.18 6.19 -23.95
N TYR A 90 1.06 6.83 -23.64
CA TYR A 90 0.06 7.22 -24.62
C TYR A 90 0.38 8.61 -25.15
N GLN A 91 0.23 8.76 -26.46
CA GLN A 91 0.28 10.05 -27.12
C GLN A 91 -0.99 10.82 -26.77
N GLU A 92 -0.87 12.08 -26.38
CA GLU A 92 -2.02 12.95 -26.08
C GLU A 92 -3.07 12.88 -27.21
N GLY A 93 -4.31 12.53 -26.87
CA GLY A 93 -5.43 12.33 -27.79
C GLY A 93 -5.62 10.90 -28.29
N LEU A 94 -4.81 9.93 -27.85
CA LEU A 94 -4.77 8.56 -28.39
C LEU A 94 -4.76 7.53 -27.27
N ALA A 95 -5.94 6.98 -27.00
CA ALA A 95 -6.15 5.99 -25.94
C ALA A 95 -5.76 6.51 -24.54
N ASP A 96 -5.87 7.83 -24.30
CA ASP A 96 -5.67 8.49 -23.00
C ASP A 96 -6.56 7.93 -21.88
N PHE A 97 -7.64 7.23 -22.26
CA PHE A 97 -8.54 6.51 -21.35
C PHE A 97 -8.08 5.07 -21.04
N ALA A 98 -7.24 4.50 -21.90
CA ALA A 98 -6.67 3.18 -21.72
C ALA A 98 -5.40 3.33 -20.87
N MET A 99 -5.53 3.10 -19.57
CA MET A 99 -4.40 3.07 -18.66
C MET A 99 -4.06 1.60 -18.43
N ASP A 100 -3.12 1.09 -19.22
CA ASP A 100 -2.87 -0.34 -19.28
C ASP A 100 -2.06 -0.86 -18.07
N GLY A 101 -1.32 0.03 -17.40
CA GLY A 101 -0.36 -0.29 -16.33
C GLY A 101 0.47 -1.54 -16.65
N ASN A 102 0.88 -1.65 -17.91
CA ASN A 102 1.47 -2.87 -18.50
C ASN A 102 2.97 -3.02 -18.26
N GLU A 103 3.64 -2.11 -17.55
CA GLU A 103 5.01 -2.34 -17.10
C GLU A 103 5.01 -3.44 -16.02
N LEU A 104 5.31 -4.66 -16.48
CA LEU A 104 5.25 -5.87 -15.67
C LEU A 104 6.52 -6.04 -14.83
N GLY A 105 6.35 -6.47 -13.58
CA GLY A 105 7.44 -7.04 -12.80
C GLY A 105 8.43 -6.02 -12.24
N ASP A 106 8.16 -4.72 -12.39
CA ASP A 106 8.96 -3.68 -11.77
C ASP A 106 8.97 -3.82 -10.26
N HIS A 107 10.15 -3.62 -9.67
CA HIS A 107 10.31 -3.62 -8.23
C HIS A 107 9.60 -2.41 -7.62
N VAL A 108 8.87 -2.65 -6.53
CA VAL A 108 8.25 -1.60 -5.73
C VAL A 108 8.96 -1.46 -4.40
N SER A 109 9.08 -2.57 -3.66
CA SER A 109 9.69 -2.58 -2.34
C SER A 109 10.09 -4.00 -1.96
N ASP A 110 10.90 -4.12 -0.91
CA ASP A 110 11.12 -5.37 -0.20
C ASP A 110 10.54 -5.25 1.21
N TYR A 111 9.82 -6.28 1.65
CA TYR A 111 9.41 -6.45 3.04
C TYR A 111 10.28 -7.51 3.67
N VAL A 112 10.94 -7.18 4.77
CA VAL A 112 11.78 -8.11 5.52
C VAL A 112 11.17 -8.34 6.88
N LEU A 113 10.84 -9.60 7.19
CA LEU A 113 10.43 -10.01 8.52
C LEU A 113 11.67 -10.51 9.26
N GLU A 114 12.09 -9.76 10.28
CA GLU A 114 13.15 -10.17 11.21
C GLU A 114 12.49 -10.89 12.40
N TYR A 115 12.83 -12.17 12.60
CA TYR A 115 12.30 -13.01 13.67
C TYR A 115 13.15 -12.90 14.94
N ALA A 116 12.58 -13.28 16.08
CA ALA A 116 13.23 -13.15 17.40
C ALA A 116 14.48 -14.02 17.58
N ASP A 117 14.63 -15.08 16.77
CA ASP A 117 15.81 -15.93 16.70
C ASP A 117 16.92 -15.36 15.79
N GLY A 118 16.67 -14.21 15.15
CA GLY A 118 17.58 -13.54 14.24
C GLY A 118 17.48 -14.01 12.80
N GLU A 119 16.58 -14.95 12.48
CA GLU A 119 16.27 -15.27 11.09
C GLU A 119 15.56 -14.10 10.41
N ALA A 120 15.72 -13.98 9.10
CA ALA A 120 15.07 -12.94 8.32
C ALA A 120 14.53 -13.51 7.00
N GLU A 121 13.29 -13.19 6.67
CA GLU A 121 12.68 -13.54 5.39
C GLU A 121 12.32 -12.30 4.60
N ALA A 122 12.79 -12.24 3.35
CA ALA A 122 12.53 -11.13 2.44
C ALA A 122 11.47 -11.51 1.39
N THR A 123 10.44 -10.68 1.28
CA THR A 123 9.41 -10.77 0.23
C THR A 123 9.50 -9.55 -0.67
N ARG A 124 9.77 -9.80 -1.95
CA ARG A 124 9.82 -8.76 -2.98
C ARG A 124 8.42 -8.43 -3.49
N ILE A 125 8.08 -7.15 -3.50
CA ILE A 125 6.82 -6.65 -4.06
C ILE A 125 7.08 -6.15 -5.47
N LEU A 126 6.39 -6.76 -6.41
CA LEU A 126 6.46 -6.43 -7.84
C LEU A 126 5.13 -5.85 -8.31
N ARG A 127 5.20 -4.87 -9.21
CA ARG A 127 4.03 -4.35 -9.90
C ARG A 127 3.32 -5.49 -10.64
N ARG A 128 1.98 -5.47 -10.59
CA ARG A 128 1.02 -6.41 -11.20
C ARG A 128 0.98 -7.83 -10.64
N PHE A 129 2.04 -8.30 -9.96
CA PHE A 129 2.03 -9.59 -9.27
C PHE A 129 1.56 -9.48 -7.83
N ALA A 130 1.97 -8.43 -7.12
CA ALA A 130 1.62 -8.21 -5.72
C ALA A 130 0.79 -6.93 -5.52
N ILE A 131 0.99 -5.92 -6.36
CA ILE A 131 0.27 -4.63 -6.28
C ILE A 131 -0.19 -4.20 -7.67
N GLN A 132 -1.47 -3.82 -7.78
CA GLN A 132 -2.08 -3.28 -8.99
C GLN A 132 -2.30 -1.77 -8.85
N GLN A 133 -2.27 -1.03 -9.97
CA GLN A 133 -2.67 0.37 -9.97
C GLN A 133 -4.17 0.49 -9.64
N SER A 134 -4.55 1.44 -8.81
CA SER A 134 -5.91 1.58 -8.26
C SER A 134 -7.00 1.79 -9.31
N ARG A 135 -6.62 2.17 -10.53
CA ARG A 135 -7.52 2.52 -11.65
C ARG A 135 -7.67 1.42 -12.70
N ILE A 136 -6.95 0.30 -12.58
CA ILE A 136 -7.08 -0.82 -13.51
C ILE A 136 -8.28 -1.66 -13.10
N GLY A 137 -9.29 -1.70 -13.98
CA GLY A 137 -10.48 -2.53 -13.80
C GLY A 137 -10.16 -4.03 -13.81
N TRP A 138 -11.02 -4.81 -13.16
CA TRP A 138 -10.99 -6.27 -13.29
C TRP A 138 -11.11 -6.68 -14.76
N GLY A 139 -10.24 -7.58 -15.22
CA GLY A 139 -10.26 -8.10 -16.59
C GLY A 139 -9.51 -7.25 -17.63
N ALA A 140 -8.82 -6.18 -17.24
CA ALA A 140 -7.99 -5.37 -18.15
C ALA A 140 -6.78 -6.13 -18.75
N SER A 141 -6.62 -7.41 -18.44
CA SER A 141 -5.55 -8.28 -18.91
C SER A 141 -6.05 -9.69 -19.29
N ALA A 142 -7.37 -9.86 -19.38
CA ALA A 142 -8.01 -11.11 -19.77
C ALA A 142 -8.10 -11.24 -21.29
#